data_AF-A0A954TCW3-F1
#
_entry.id   AF-A0A954TCW3-F1
#
_cell.length_a   1.000
_cell.length_b   1.000
_cell.length_c   1.000
_cell.angle_alpha   90.00
_cell.angle_beta   90.00
_cell.angle_gamma   90.00
#
_symmetry.space_group_name_H-M   'P 1'
#
loop_
_entity.id
_entity.type
_entity.pdbx_description
1 polymer ?
#
loop_
_entity_poly.entity_id
_entity_poly.type
_entity_poly.pdbx_seq_one_letter_code
_entity_poly.pdbx_strand_id
1 'polypeptide(L)' 'LLRQAASELPEFGTSCVQNDGSLKAGYLACIDGRKFTTDPEVEVADGGAVMILSADAGG' A
#
# COMPACT_ATOMS: atom_id res chain seq x y z
N LEU A 1 5.69 7.51 0.30
CA LEU A 1 5.63 6.50 1.40
C LEU A 1 5.88 5.06 0.91
N LEU A 2 5.07 4.50 0.02
CA LEU A 2 5.19 3.08 -0.39
C LEU A 2 6.56 2.71 -0.99
N ARG A 3 7.16 3.59 -1.80
CA ARG A 3 8.52 3.38 -2.34
C ARG A 3 9.59 3.30 -1.24
N GLN A 4 9.46 4.13 -0.21
CA GLN A 4 10.38 4.11 0.92
C GLN A 4 10.21 2.81 1.71
N ALA A 5 8.96 2.44 2.03
CA ALA A 5 8.67 1.16 2.69
C ALA A 5 9.18 -0.04 1.88
N ALA A 6 9.06 -0.02 0.55
CA ALA A 6 9.60 -1.05 -0.33
C ALA A 6 11.14 -1.13 -0.31
N SER A 7 11.82 0.00 -0.09
CA SER A 7 13.28 0.03 0.05
C SER A 7 13.76 -0.50 1.41
N GLU A 8 12.98 -0.26 2.46
CA GLU A 8 13.29 -0.72 3.83
C GLU A 8 12.84 -2.18 4.06
N LEU A 9 11.85 -2.64 3.30
CA LEU A 9 11.28 -3.99 3.35
C LEU A 9 11.24 -4.61 1.93
N PRO A 10 12.35 -5.20 1.46
CA PRO A 10 12.46 -5.69 0.07
C PRO A 10 11.43 -6.75 -0.31
N GLU A 11 11.04 -7.62 0.62
CA GLU A 11 10.01 -8.64 0.39
C GLU A 11 8.62 -8.02 0.17
N PHE A 12 8.30 -6.95 0.89
CA PHE A 12 7.09 -6.16 0.69
C PHE A 12 7.12 -5.45 -0.67
N GLY A 13 8.23 -4.81 -1.01
CA GLY A 13 8.42 -4.18 -2.31
C GLY A 13 8.22 -5.17 -3.46
N THR A 14 8.81 -6.36 -3.33
CA THR A 14 8.71 -7.43 -4.34
C THR A 14 7.29 -7.99 -4.44
N SER A 15 6.57 -8.12 -3.33
CA SER A 15 5.26 -8.80 -3.30
C SER A 15 4.09 -7.88 -3.62
N CYS A 16 4.16 -6.61 -3.21
CA CYS A 16 2.99 -5.73 -3.14
C CYS A 16 3.11 -4.45 -3.98
N VAL A 17 4.33 -4.00 -4.33
CA VAL A 17 4.57 -2.68 -4.93
C VAL A 17 5.17 -2.83 -6.34
N GLN A 18 4.77 -1.96 -7.26
CA GLN A 18 5.32 -1.87 -8.61
C GLN A 18 6.52 -0.91 -8.65
N ASN A 19 7.30 -0.94 -9.74
CA ASN A 19 8.48 -0.08 -9.89
C ASN A 19 8.14 1.43 -9.88
N ASP A 20 6.91 1.78 -10.24
CA ASP A 20 6.40 3.16 -10.18
C ASP A 20 5.90 3.57 -8.78
N GLY A 21 5.94 2.67 -7.79
CA GLY A 21 5.47 2.92 -6.43
C GLY A 21 3.97 2.75 -6.23
N SER A 22 3.22 2.38 -7.27
CA SER A 22 1.83 1.97 -7.13
C SER A 22 1.73 0.57 -6.53
N LEU A 23 0.58 0.23 -5.96
CA LEU A 23 0.30 -1.14 -5.55
C LEU A 23 0.12 -2.04 -6.78
N LYS A 24 0.52 -3.31 -6.65
CA LYS A 24 0.20 -4.33 -7.63
C LYS A 24 -1.30 -4.59 -7.67
N ALA A 25 -1.78 -5.07 -8.81
CA ALA A 25 -3.16 -5.57 -8.92
C ALA A 25 -3.41 -6.65 -7.85
N GLY A 26 -4.63 -6.66 -7.30
CA GLY A 26 -4.98 -7.54 -6.18
C GLY A 26 -4.57 -7.00 -4.81
N TYR A 27 -4.03 -5.78 -4.70
CA TYR A 27 -3.76 -5.10 -3.44
C TYR A 27 -4.50 -3.78 -3.29
N LEU A 28 -4.85 -3.43 -2.06
CA LEU A 28 -5.51 -2.18 -1.67
C LEU A 28 -4.78 -1.58 -0.46
N ALA A 29 -4.70 -0.25 -0.42
CA ALA A 29 -4.31 0.48 0.78
C ALA A 29 -5.56 0.88 1.57
N CYS A 30 -5.52 0.71 2.89
CA CYS A 30 -6.47 1.27 3.83
C CYS A 30 -5.76 2.35 4.66
N ILE A 31 -6.22 3.59 4.54
CA ILE A 31 -5.69 4.74 5.26
C ILE A 31 -6.50 4.95 6.53
N ASP A 32 -5.81 4.94 7.68
CA ASP A 32 -6.35 5.12 9.03
C ASP A 32 -7.56 4.22 9.35
N GLY A 33 -7.62 3.04 8.73
CA GLY A 33 -8.69 2.07 8.92
C GLY A 33 -10.05 2.48 8.30
N ARG A 34 -10.09 3.52 7.45
CA ARG A 34 -11.36 4.10 6.97
C ARG A 34 -11.46 4.20 5.46
N LYS A 35 -10.40 4.63 4.78
CA LYS A 35 -10.41 4.89 3.33
C LYS A 35 -9.65 3.81 2.59
N PHE A 36 -10.32 3.09 1.71
CA PHE A 36 -9.70 2.12 0.81
C PHE A 36 -9.39 2.76 -0.53
N THR A 37 -8.16 2.57 -1.04
CA THR A 37 -7.70 3.18 -2.29
C THR A 37 -6.56 2.38 -2.91
N THR A 38 -6.40 2.51 -4.23
CA THR A 38 -5.18 2.11 -4.95
C THR A 38 -4.36 3.31 -5.42
N ASP A 39 -4.88 4.53 -5.23
CA ASP A 39 -4.25 5.78 -5.63
C ASP A 39 -3.02 6.07 -4.74
N PRO A 40 -1.80 6.09 -5.31
CA PRO A 40 -0.56 6.31 -4.56
C PRO A 40 -0.36 7.78 -4.14
N GLU A 41 -1.13 8.72 -4.70
CA GLU A 41 -1.03 10.16 -4.42
C GLU A 41 -1.89 10.58 -3.22
N VAL A 42 -2.60 9.65 -2.59
CA VAL A 42 -3.39 9.95 -1.39
C VAL A 42 -2.44 10.30 -0.24
N GLU A 43 -2.59 11.52 0.27
CA GLU A 43 -1.86 11.98 1.44
C GLU A 43 -2.25 11.17 2.69
N VAL A 44 -1.23 10.90 3.51
CA VAL A 44 -1.36 10.29 4.82
C VAL A 44 -0.88 11.32 5.83
N ALA A 45 -1.71 11.60 6.84
CA ALA A 45 -1.34 12.55 7.87
C ALA A 45 -0.13 12.05 8.67
N ASP A 46 0.63 12.99 9.25
CA ASP A 46 1.72 12.62 10.15
C ASP A 46 1.20 11.79 11.33
N GLY A 47 1.84 10.64 11.57
CA GLY A 47 1.39 9.66 12.56
C GLY A 47 0.22 8.78 12.12
N GLY A 48 -0.27 8.96 10.89
CA GLY A 48 -1.29 8.11 10.27
C GLY A 48 -0.77 6.71 9.95
N ALA A 49 -1.70 5.78 9.77
CA ALA A 49 -1.39 4.38 9.49
C ALA A 49 -1.87 3.97 8.09
N VAL A 50 -1.04 3.20 7.39
CA VAL A 50 -1.39 2.59 6.11
C VAL A 50 -1.34 1.08 6.26
N MET A 51 -2.46 0.41 5.95
CA MET A 51 -2.54 -1.04 5.92
C MET A 51 -2.68 -1.52 4.49
N ILE A 52 -1.81 -2.44 4.06
CA ILE A 52 -1.88 -3.06 2.72
C ILE A 52 -2.58 -4.40 2.83
N LEU A 53 -3.62 -4.57 2.03
CA LEU A 53 -4.50 -5.74 2.03
C LEU A 53 -4.49 -6.41 0.66
N SER A 54 -4.51 -7.74 0.62
CA SER A 54 -4.84 -8.45 -0.61
C SER A 54 -6.35 -8.41 -0.85
N ALA A 55 -6.75 -7.86 -1.99
CA ALA A 55 -8.13 -7.81 -2.46
C ALA A 55 -8.68 -9.19 -2.85
N ASP A 56 -7.78 -10.13 -3.21
CA ASP A 56 -8.14 -11.51 -3.56
C ASP A 56 -8.51 -12.37 -2.33
N ALA A 57 -8.33 -11.86 -1.11
CA ALA A 57 -8.71 -12.56 0.13
C ALA A 57 -10.19 -12.38 0.52
N GLY A 58 -11.07 -12.14 -0.46
CA GLY A 58 -12.52 -12.22 -0.28
C GLY A 58 -12.95 -13.69 -0.27
N GLY A 59 -13.58 -14.14 0.82
CA GLY A 59 -14.07 -15.51 0.99
C GLY A 59 -15.20 -15.91 0.03
#